data_AF-A0A6A8GLG5-F1
#
_entry.id   AF-A0A6A8GLG5-F1
#
_cell.length_a   1.000
_cell.length_b   1.000
_cell.length_c   1.000
_cell.angle_alpha   90.00
_cell.angle_beta   90.00
_cell.angle_gamma   90.00
#
_symmetry.space_group_name_H-M   'P 1'
#
loop_
_entity.id
_entity.type
_entity.pdbx_description
1 polymer ?
#
loop_
_entity_poly.entity_id
_entity_poly.type
_entity_poly.pdbx_seq_one_letter_code
_entity_poly.pdbx_strand_id
1 'polypeptide(L)' 'MSRQAPPEPPRATTRIECDQTAGYNVKAGAHYYEYCPFCGHRTDEGEDHEIRIDIRN' A
#
# COMPACT_ATOMS: atom_id res chain seq x y z
N MET A 1 1.14 -9.66 34.43
CA MET A 1 1.60 -9.08 33.15
C MET A 1 0.45 -9.19 32.17
N SER A 2 -0.27 -8.09 31.92
CA SER A 2 -1.42 -8.10 31.02
C SER A 2 -0.96 -8.40 29.60
N ARG A 3 -1.39 -9.54 29.06
CA ARG A 3 -1.23 -9.85 27.64
C ARG A 3 -2.22 -8.97 26.89
N GLN A 4 -1.74 -7.87 26.30
CA GLN A 4 -2.56 -7.14 25.33
C GLN A 4 -2.90 -8.12 24.21
N ALA A 5 -4.18 -8.23 23.88
CA ALA A 5 -4.61 -8.98 22.70
C ALA A 5 -3.88 -8.39 21.48
N PRO A 6 -3.47 -9.21 20.51
CA PRO A 6 -2.88 -8.68 19.28
C PRO A 6 -3.86 -7.67 18.67
N PRO A 7 -3.38 -6.52 18.15
CA PRO A 7 -4.24 -5.54 17.53
C PRO A 7 -5.04 -6.22 16.42
N GLU A 8 -6.34 -5.88 16.35
CA GLU A 8 -7.19 -6.38 15.28
C GLU A 8 -6.59 -6.02 13.92
N PRO A 9 -6.64 -6.92 12.94
CA PRO A 9 -6.11 -6.62 11.61
C PRO A 9 -6.83 -5.40 11.04
N PRO A 10 -6.11 -4.53 10.31
CA PRO A 10 -6.68 -3.31 9.77
C PRO A 10 -7.81 -3.65 8.79
N ARG A 11 -8.90 -2.88 8.83
CA ARG A 11 -10.07 -3.05 7.96
C ARG A 11 -9.77 -2.81 6.48
N ALA A 12 -8.70 -2.07 6.19
CA ALA A 12 -8.24 -1.82 4.85
C ALA A 12 -6.73 -2.04 4.76
N THR A 13 -6.25 -2.42 3.58
CA THR A 13 -4.83 -2.42 3.26
C THR A 13 -4.62 -1.85 1.87
N THR A 14 -3.67 -0.94 1.72
CA THR A 14 -3.24 -0.45 0.42
C THR A 14 -1.93 -1.13 0.03
N ARG A 15 -1.91 -1.72 -1.15
CA ARG A 15 -0.70 -2.19 -1.84
C ARG A 15 -0.37 -1.22 -2.98
N ILE A 16 0.90 -0.85 -3.10
CA ILE A 16 1.46 -0.20 -4.28
C ILE A 16 2.54 -1.11 -4.86
N GLU A 17 2.54 -1.29 -6.17
CA GLU A 17 3.52 -2.04 -6.95
C GLU A 17 4.07 -1.16 -8.07
N CYS A 18 5.37 -1.31 -8.38
CA CYS A 18 6.07 -0.55 -9.41
C CYS A 18 6.76 -1.49 -10.39
N ASP A 19 6.33 -1.49 -11.66
CA ASP A 19 6.87 -2.34 -12.72
C ASP A 19 8.35 -2.03 -13.02
N GLN A 20 8.73 -0.75 -12.98
CA GLN A 20 10.09 -0.30 -13.29
C GLN A 20 11.15 -0.89 -12.35
N THR A 21 10.80 -1.05 -11.07
CA THR A 21 11.72 -1.52 -10.02
C THR A 21 11.40 -2.92 -9.51
N ALA A 22 10.30 -3.51 -9.99
CA ALA A 22 9.68 -4.72 -9.43
C ALA A 22 9.46 -4.66 -7.91
N GLY A 23 9.33 -3.45 -7.34
CA GLY A 23 9.15 -3.20 -5.92
C GLY A 23 7.68 -3.12 -5.53
N TYR A 24 7.32 -3.61 -4.35
CA TYR A 24 5.97 -3.45 -3.79
C TYR A 24 5.99 -3.09 -2.30
N ASN A 25 4.99 -2.33 -1.86
CA ASN A 25 4.78 -1.96 -0.46
C ASN A 25 3.32 -2.21 -0.06
N VAL A 26 3.09 -2.62 1.18
CA VAL A 26 1.76 -2.80 1.76
C VAL A 26 1.64 -2.00 3.05
N LYS A 27 0.64 -1.13 3.13
CA LYS A 27 0.32 -0.36 4.34
C LYS A 27 -1.06 -0.71 4.86
N ALA A 28 -1.15 -0.74 6.19
CA ALA A 28 -2.42 -0.84 6.91
C ALA A 28 -3.22 0.46 6.78
N GLY A 29 -4.48 0.36 6.35
CA GLY A 29 -5.37 1.50 6.07
C GLY A 29 -5.52 1.80 4.57
N ALA A 30 -6.46 2.68 4.24
CA ALA A 30 -6.61 3.23 2.89
C ALA A 30 -5.64 4.40 2.73
N HIS A 31 -4.60 4.20 1.93
CA HIS A 31 -3.58 5.19 1.60
C HIS A 31 -3.67 5.54 0.12
N TYR A 32 -3.39 6.81 -0.18
CA TYR A 32 -3.16 7.29 -1.53
C TYR A 32 -1.68 7.63 -1.67
N TYR A 33 -1.08 7.25 -2.79
CA TYR A 33 0.27 7.65 -3.17
C TYR A 33 0.14 8.58 -4.35
N GLU A 34 0.76 9.75 -4.28
CA GLU A 34 0.90 10.65 -5.44
C GLU A 34 2.19 10.35 -6.21
N TYR A 35 3.24 9.91 -5.49
CA TYR A 35 4.52 9.52 -6.04
C TYR A 35 4.86 8.09 -5.62
N CYS A 36 5.44 7.33 -6.54
CA CYS A 36 5.94 6.00 -6.29
C CYS A 36 7.18 6.07 -5.38
N PRO A 37 7.18 5.39 -4.21
CA PRO A 37 8.31 5.41 -3.29
C PRO A 37 9.53 4.64 -3.81
N PHE A 38 9.40 3.93 -4.93
CA PHE A 38 10.46 3.11 -5.52
C PHE A 38 11.20 3.82 -6.65
N CYS A 39 10.47 4.29 -7.68
CA CYS A 39 11.07 4.95 -8.83
C CYS A 39 11.05 6.48 -8.75
N GLY A 40 10.28 7.07 -7.82
CA GLY A 40 10.16 8.52 -7.64
C GLY A 40 9.27 9.24 -8.64
N HIS A 41 8.65 8.54 -9.60
CA HIS A 41 7.71 9.13 -10.55
C HIS A 41 6.29 9.24 -9.98
N ARG A 42 5.44 10.05 -10.61
CA ARG A 42 4.02 10.15 -10.25
C ARG A 42 3.32 8.83 -10.53
N THR A 43 2.44 8.41 -9.63
CA THR A 43 1.65 7.18 -9.82
C THR A 43 0.46 7.39 -10.75
N ASP A 44 0.14 8.64 -11.08
CA ASP A 44 -0.89 9.01 -12.08
C ASP A 44 -0.31 9.25 -13.49
N GLU A 45 1.00 9.34 -13.65
CA GLU A 45 1.66 9.50 -14.94
C GLU A 45 2.24 8.15 -15.41
N GLY A 46 1.50 7.46 -16.30
CA GLY A 46 1.92 6.19 -16.91
C GLY A 46 1.33 4.94 -16.23
N GLU A 47 1.36 3.81 -16.95
CA GLU A 47 0.85 2.51 -16.48
C GLU A 47 1.87 1.73 -15.63
N ASP A 48 2.94 2.37 -15.17
CA ASP A 48 4.07 1.73 -14.47
C ASP A 48 3.84 1.45 -12.97
N HIS A 49 2.64 1.79 -12.46
CA HIS A 49 2.31 1.72 -11.03
C HIS A 49 0.90 1.16 -10.80
N GLU A 50 0.80 0.05 -10.08
CA GLU A 50 -0.48 -0.50 -9.64
C GLU A 50 -0.73 -0.18 -8.15
N ILE A 51 -1.83 0.53 -7.85
CA ILE A 51 -2.29 0.76 -6.48
C ILE A 51 -3.60 0.02 -6.25
N ARG A 52 -3.61 -0.91 -5.29
CA ARG A 52 -4.78 -1.69 -4.91
C ARG A 52 -5.15 -1.46 -3.45
N ILE A 53 -6.40 -1.10 -3.19
CA ILE A 53 -6.96 -0.97 -1.85
C ILE A 53 -7.89 -2.16 -1.61
N ASP A 54 -7.54 -3.01 -0.66
CA ASP A 54 -8.35 -4.13 -0.21
C ASP A 54 -9.09 -3.73 1.06
N ILE A 55 -10.42 -3.80 1.06
CA ILE A 55 -11.27 -3.45 2.20
C ILE A 55 -12.00 -4.73 2.64
N ARG A 56 -11.80 -5.12 3.90
CA ARG A 56 -12.47 -6.26 4.51
C ARG A 56 -13.72 -5.76 5.23
N ASN A 57 -14.87 -6.26 4.81
CA ASN A 57 -16.17 -5.97 5.40
C ASN A 57 -16.52 -6.95 6.53
#